data_AF-T1D695-F1
#
_entry.id   AF-T1D695-F1
#
_cell.length_a   1.000
_cell.length_b   1.000
_cell.length_c   1.000
_cell.angle_alpha   90.00
_cell.angle_beta   90.00
_cell.angle_gamma   90.00
#
_symmetry.space_group_name_H-M   'P 1'
#
loop_
_entity.id
_entity.type
_entity.pdbx_description
1 polymer ?
#
loop_
_entity_poly.entity_id
_entity_poly.type
_entity_poly.pdbx_seq_one_letter_code
_entity_poly.pdbx_strand_id
1 'polypeptide(L)'
;SDFLVQLEDYTPTIPDAVTSYYLNSAGFEASDPRIVRLISIASDPRIVRLISIAAQKFISDVANDALQHCKTRTSNAPSSSHGSSKNQQAKLSKDRKYTLTMEDLQPALNDYGITVRK
;
A
#
# COMPACT_ATOMS: atom_id res chain seq x y z
N SER A 1 -2.18 0.90 24.61
CA SER A 1 -1.60 -0.46 24.49
C SER A 1 -2.46 -1.38 23.64
N ASP A 2 -3.72 -0.99 23.37
CA ASP A 2 -4.75 -1.81 22.74
C ASP A 2 -4.47 -2.13 21.26
N PHE A 3 -3.69 -1.31 20.58
CA PHE A 3 -3.32 -1.56 19.18
C PHE A 3 -2.53 -2.87 19.03
N LEU A 4 -1.57 -3.15 19.91
CA LEU A 4 -0.76 -4.37 19.84
C LEU A 4 -1.59 -5.64 20.13
N VAL A 5 -2.61 -5.51 20.98
CA VAL A 5 -3.57 -6.60 21.26
C VAL A 5 -4.43 -6.88 20.04
N GLN A 6 -4.89 -5.83 19.33
CA GLN A 6 -5.64 -5.99 18.08
C GLN A 6 -4.82 -6.69 16.97
N LEU A 7 -3.48 -6.65 17.04
CA LEU A 7 -2.61 -7.35 16.09
C LEU A 7 -2.56 -8.87 16.32
N GLU A 8 -2.98 -9.35 17.48
CA GLU A 8 -2.99 -10.80 17.80
C GLU A 8 -4.05 -11.55 16.99
N ASP A 9 -5.15 -10.87 16.63
CA ASP A 9 -6.23 -11.44 15.82
C ASP A 9 -6.21 -10.96 14.35
N TYR A 10 -5.38 -9.96 14.02
CA TYR A 10 -5.30 -9.43 12.67
C TYR A 10 -4.34 -10.26 11.80
N THR A 11 -4.84 -10.77 10.67
CA THR A 11 -4.02 -11.42 9.64
C THR A 11 -3.75 -10.43 8.51
N PRO A 12 -2.54 -9.87 8.39
CA PRO A 12 -2.23 -8.93 7.33
C PRO A 12 -2.16 -9.62 5.96
N THR A 13 -2.45 -8.87 4.90
CA THR A 13 -2.30 -9.30 3.49
C THR A 13 -0.90 -9.81 3.12
N ILE A 14 0.17 -9.32 3.76
CA ILE A 14 1.54 -9.83 3.56
C ILE A 14 1.71 -11.01 4.52
N PRO A 15 2.03 -12.22 4.05
CA PRO A 15 2.21 -13.38 4.91
C PRO A 15 3.37 -13.21 5.89
N ASP A 16 3.21 -13.74 7.10
CA ASP A 16 4.23 -13.67 8.16
C ASP A 16 5.59 -14.21 7.70
N ALA A 17 5.61 -15.28 6.91
CA ALA A 17 6.83 -15.87 6.35
C ALA A 17 7.63 -14.90 5.45
N VAL A 18 6.93 -14.03 4.69
CA VAL A 18 7.58 -13.03 3.82
C VAL A 18 8.22 -11.96 4.68
N THR A 19 7.50 -11.47 5.68
CA THR A 19 8.01 -10.46 6.61
C THR A 19 9.20 -11.00 7.40
N SER A 20 9.13 -12.23 7.90
CA SER A 20 10.25 -12.90 8.59
C SER A 20 11.48 -13.06 7.69
N TYR A 21 11.31 -13.40 6.41
CA TYR A 21 12.42 -13.50 5.47
C TYR A 21 13.15 -12.16 5.30
N TYR A 22 12.42 -11.05 5.12
CA TYR A 22 13.02 -9.73 4.99
C TYR A 22 13.67 -9.23 6.29
N LEU A 23 13.08 -9.56 7.45
CA LEU A 23 13.67 -9.25 8.74
C LEU A 23 15.00 -9.98 8.96
N ASN A 24 15.04 -11.28 8.70
CA ASN A 24 16.28 -12.07 8.80
C ASN A 24 17.34 -11.54 7.81
N SER A 25 16.93 -11.16 6.60
CA SER A 25 17.83 -10.58 5.59
C SER A 25 18.38 -9.21 6.02
N ALA A 26 17.62 -8.44 6.78
CA ALA A 26 18.06 -7.16 7.37
C ALA A 26 18.96 -7.35 8.61
N GLY A 27 19.29 -8.59 8.98
CA GLY A 27 20.06 -8.91 10.19
C GLY A 27 19.23 -8.90 11.47
N PHE A 28 17.90 -8.81 11.36
CA PHE A 28 16.99 -8.96 12.48
C PHE A 28 16.63 -10.44 12.63
N GLU A 29 17.48 -11.20 13.33
CA GLU A 29 17.04 -12.46 13.91
C GLU A 29 16.18 -12.15 15.14
N ALA A 30 14.94 -12.64 15.16
CA ALA A 30 14.13 -12.69 16.36
C ALA A 30 14.66 -13.79 17.31
N SER A 31 15.93 -13.68 17.73
CA SER A 31 16.68 -14.67 18.51
C SER A 31 16.58 -14.43 20.03
N ASP A 32 15.52 -13.81 20.54
CA ASP A 32 15.23 -13.85 21.98
C ASP A 32 14.37 -15.09 22.29
N PRO A 33 14.88 -16.04 23.09
CA PRO A 33 14.12 -17.20 23.56
C PRO A 33 12.87 -16.84 24.37
N ARG A 34 12.59 -15.58 24.75
CA ARG A 34 11.25 -15.20 25.26
C ARG A 34 10.22 -14.94 24.15
N ILE A 35 10.67 -14.58 22.95
CA ILE A 35 9.85 -14.40 21.73
C ILE A 35 9.55 -15.75 21.07
N VAL A 36 10.46 -16.72 21.21
CA VAL A 36 10.36 -18.06 20.61
C VAL A 36 9.93 -19.14 21.62
N ARG A 37 10.21 -19.07 22.92
CA ARG A 37 9.93 -20.19 23.87
C ARG A 37 8.56 -20.18 24.54
N LEU A 38 7.61 -19.35 24.08
CA LEU A 38 6.16 -19.55 24.29
C LEU A 38 5.50 -20.39 23.16
N ILE A 39 6.33 -21.12 22.40
CA ILE A 39 5.97 -22.00 21.28
C ILE A 39 4.98 -23.14 21.58
N SER A 40 4.43 -23.28 22.79
CA SER A 40 3.36 -24.26 23.01
C SER A 40 1.96 -23.69 23.17
N ILE A 41 1.76 -22.38 23.39
CA ILE A 41 0.40 -21.83 23.58
C ILE A 41 0.20 -20.39 23.03
N ALA A 42 1.25 -19.60 22.78
CA ALA A 42 1.09 -18.26 22.21
C ALA A 42 2.43 -17.74 21.64
N SER A 43 2.79 -18.18 20.43
CA SER A 43 3.85 -17.54 19.65
C SER A 43 3.38 -16.15 19.25
N ASP A 44 3.88 -15.12 19.91
CA ASP A 44 3.33 -13.77 19.83
C ASP A 44 3.79 -13.03 18.55
N PRO A 45 2.97 -12.97 17.49
CA PRO A 45 3.38 -12.56 16.15
C PRO A 45 3.33 -11.04 15.95
N ARG A 46 3.20 -10.27 17.03
CA ARG A 46 2.88 -8.83 17.00
C ARG A 46 3.90 -7.98 16.24
N ILE A 47 5.20 -8.24 16.37
CA ILE A 47 6.25 -7.46 15.66
C ILE A 47 6.18 -7.71 14.16
N VAL A 48 6.04 -8.97 13.75
CA VAL A 48 5.95 -9.36 12.33
C VAL A 48 4.71 -8.72 11.70
N ARG A 49 3.57 -8.80 12.39
CA ARG A 49 2.32 -8.22 11.91
C ARG A 49 2.32 -6.70 11.91
N LEU A 50 2.95 -6.07 12.90
CA LEU A 50 3.12 -4.61 12.94
C LEU A 50 3.91 -4.11 11.73
N ILE A 51 5.05 -4.73 11.44
CA ILE A 51 5.91 -4.36 10.31
C ILE A 51 5.18 -4.60 8.98
N SER A 52 4.48 -5.72 8.88
CA SER A 52 3.63 -6.03 7.73
C SER A 52 2.56 -4.95 7.50
N ILE A 53 1.83 -4.52 8.53
CA ILE A 53 0.80 -3.48 8.42
C ILE A 53 1.41 -2.12 8.09
N ALA A 54 2.57 -1.79 8.67
CA ALA A 54 3.28 -0.56 8.35
C ALA A 54 3.66 -0.52 6.86
N ALA A 55 4.19 -1.62 6.32
CA ALA A 55 4.50 -1.74 4.90
C ALA A 55 3.24 -1.63 4.02
N GLN A 56 2.15 -2.26 4.42
CA GLN A 56 0.86 -2.17 3.71
C GLN A 56 0.30 -0.75 3.70
N LYS A 57 0.36 -0.07 4.84
CA LYS A 57 -0.07 1.33 4.95
C LYS A 57 0.77 2.20 4.03
N PHE A 58 2.09 2.05 4.04
CA PHE A 58 2.98 2.82 3.16
C PHE A 58 2.64 2.63 1.68
N ILE A 59 2.47 1.38 1.23
CA ILE A 59 2.08 1.08 -0.16
C ILE A 59 0.71 1.68 -0.48
N SER A 60 -0.24 1.59 0.47
CA SER A 60 -1.60 2.12 0.29
C SER A 60 -1.59 3.64 0.16
N ASP A 61 -0.80 4.35 0.97
CA ASP A 61 -0.67 5.80 0.91
C ASP A 61 -0.10 6.24 -0.45
N VAL A 62 1.01 5.64 -0.89
CA VAL A 62 1.61 5.91 -2.20
C VAL A 62 0.63 5.63 -3.35
N ALA A 63 -0.10 4.51 -3.29
CA ALA A 63 -1.08 4.15 -4.32
C ALA A 63 -2.27 5.12 -4.36
N ASN A 64 -2.71 5.61 -3.19
CA ASN A 64 -3.78 6.61 -3.09
C ASN A 64 -3.34 7.96 -3.66
N ASP A 65 -2.10 8.38 -3.41
CA ASP A 65 -1.56 9.63 -3.95
C ASP A 65 -1.39 9.54 -5.48
N ALA A 66 -0.84 8.42 -5.96
CA ALA A 66 -0.76 8.16 -7.40
C ALA A 66 -2.15 8.11 -8.06
N LEU A 67 -3.16 7.56 -7.39
CA LEU A 67 -4.54 7.58 -7.87
C LEU A 67 -5.11 9.00 -7.96
N GLN A 68 -4.76 9.90 -7.03
CA GLN A 68 -5.15 11.30 -7.10
C GLN A 68 -4.50 12.01 -8.29
N HIS A 69 -3.21 11.78 -8.56
CA HIS A 69 -2.55 12.28 -9.77
C HIS A 69 -3.19 11.72 -11.05
N CYS A 70 -3.51 10.43 -11.07
CA CYS A 70 -4.20 9.81 -12.20
C CYS A 70 -5.59 10.44 -12.44
N LYS A 71 -6.36 10.70 -11.38
CA LYS A 71 -7.68 11.34 -11.47
C LYS A 71 -7.60 12.75 -12.02
N THR A 72 -6.68 13.58 -11.52
CA THR A 72 -6.50 14.97 -11.94
C THR A 72 -5.99 15.07 -13.37
N ARG A 73 -5.02 14.23 -13.75
CA ARG A 73 -4.53 14.14 -15.14
C ARG A 73 -5.65 13.72 -16.10
N THR A 74 -6.42 12.71 -15.73
CA THR A 74 -7.50 12.22 -16.59
C THR A 74 -8.68 13.22 -16.65
N SER A 75 -9.02 13.93 -15.57
CA SER A 75 -10.05 14.97 -15.58
C SER A 75 -9.67 16.18 -16.44
N ASN A 76 -8.38 16.47 -16.53
CA ASN A 76 -7.86 17.63 -17.25
C ASN A 76 -7.39 17.30 -18.69
N ALA A 77 -7.37 16.02 -19.05
CA ALA A 77 -7.17 15.62 -20.44
C ALA A 77 -8.27 16.27 -21.30
N PRO A 78 -7.92 16.98 -22.40
CA PRO A 78 -8.91 17.61 -23.25
C PRO A 78 -9.83 16.50 -23.72
N SER A 79 -11.12 16.59 -23.35
CA SER A 79 -12.13 15.73 -23.91
C SER A 79 -12.06 15.92 -25.43
N SER A 80 -11.47 14.95 -26.14
CA SER A 80 -11.41 14.89 -27.60
C SER A 80 -12.78 14.62 -28.22
N SER A 81 -13.84 15.11 -27.59
CA SER A 81 -15.20 15.14 -28.11
C SER A 81 -15.68 16.59 -28.09
N HIS A 82 -15.29 17.30 -29.15
CA HIS A 82 -15.98 18.51 -29.60
C HIS A 82 -17.45 18.11 -29.87
N GLY A 83 -18.34 18.26 -28.88
CA GLY A 83 -19.80 18.18 -29.12
C GLY A 83 -20.62 17.09 -28.42
N SER A 84 -20.29 16.61 -27.23
CA SER A 84 -21.12 15.59 -26.54
C SER A 84 -21.87 16.16 -25.33
N SER A 85 -23.20 16.19 -25.44
CA SER A 85 -24.18 16.65 -24.44
C SER A 85 -23.91 16.10 -23.03
N LYS A 86 -24.23 16.89 -21.99
CA LYS A 86 -24.11 16.57 -20.54
C LYS A 86 -24.53 15.14 -20.13
N ASN A 87 -25.47 14.51 -20.85
CA ASN A 87 -25.92 13.14 -20.59
C ASN A 87 -24.93 12.03 -20.99
N GLN A 88 -23.98 12.26 -21.91
CA GLN A 88 -22.99 11.24 -22.28
C GLN A 88 -21.79 11.21 -21.33
N GLN A 89 -21.41 12.35 -20.75
CA GLN A 89 -20.32 12.45 -19.77
C GLN A 89 -20.58 11.61 -18.51
N ALA A 90 -21.83 11.51 -18.07
CA ALA A 90 -22.23 10.71 -16.90
C ALA A 90 -22.18 9.18 -17.14
N LYS A 91 -22.25 8.74 -18.41
CA LYS A 91 -22.13 7.32 -18.78
C LYS A 91 -20.66 6.93 -18.94
N LEU A 92 -19.84 7.80 -19.54
CA LEU A 92 -18.39 7.64 -19.66
C LEU A 92 -17.64 7.71 -18.32
N SER A 93 -18.18 8.42 -17.32
CA SER A 93 -17.58 8.48 -15.98
C SER A 93 -17.72 7.19 -15.19
N LYS A 94 -18.78 6.40 -15.42
CA LYS A 94 -19.04 5.13 -14.72
C LYS A 94 -18.18 3.98 -15.21
N ASP A 95 -17.81 4.00 -16.50
CA ASP A 95 -16.89 3.04 -17.12
C ASP A 95 -15.43 3.54 -17.19
N ARG A 96 -15.11 4.61 -16.44
CA ARG A 96 -13.76 5.22 -16.46
C ARG A 96 -12.76 4.30 -15.76
N LYS A 97 -11.96 3.60 -16.55
CA LYS A 97 -10.88 2.75 -16.07
C LYS A 97 -9.63 3.59 -15.79
N TYR A 98 -9.21 3.61 -14.53
CA TYR A 98 -7.92 4.21 -14.15
C TYR A 98 -6.80 3.20 -14.36
N THR A 99 -5.70 3.66 -14.93
CA THR A 99 -4.48 2.86 -15.13
C THR A 99 -3.34 3.57 -14.41
N LEU A 100 -2.61 2.85 -13.55
CA LEU A 100 -1.44 3.40 -12.86
C LEU A 100 -0.30 3.56 -13.88
N THR A 101 0.19 4.79 -14.07
CA THR A 101 1.29 5.09 -14.98
C THR A 101 2.46 5.73 -14.27
N MET A 102 3.65 5.71 -14.89
CA MET A 102 4.84 6.36 -14.32
C MET A 102 4.68 7.88 -14.17
N GLU A 103 3.84 8.51 -14.98
CA GLU A 103 3.52 9.94 -14.87
C GLU A 103 2.75 10.27 -13.59
N ASP A 104 1.97 9.29 -13.07
CA ASP A 104 1.18 9.44 -11.86
C ASP A 104 1.98 9.00 -10.62
N LEU A 105 2.83 7.97 -10.77
CA LEU A 105 3.61 7.38 -9.68
C LEU A 105 4.86 8.20 -9.32
N GLN A 106 5.54 8.80 -10.31
CA GLN A 106 6.75 9.60 -10.08
C GLN A 106 6.50 10.81 -9.17
N PRO A 107 5.47 11.67 -9.38
CA PRO A 107 5.20 12.76 -8.44
C PRO A 107 4.82 12.25 -7.05
N ALA A 108 3.98 11.20 -6.97
CA ALA A 108 3.61 10.59 -5.70
C ALA A 108 4.84 10.14 -4.89
N LEU A 109 5.80 9.45 -5.52
CA LEU A 109 7.03 9.01 -4.86
C LEU A 109 7.97 10.17 -4.50
N ASN A 110 7.98 11.23 -5.31
CA ASN A 110 8.80 12.41 -5.04
C ASN A 110 8.38 13.15 -3.77
N ASP A 111 7.08 13.12 -3.42
CA ASP A 111 6.56 13.67 -2.16
C ASP A 111 7.08 12.91 -0.93
N TYR A 112 7.44 11.63 -1.09
CA TYR A 112 8.12 10.81 -0.07
C TYR A 112 9.66 10.89 -0.15
N GLY A 113 10.22 11.74 -1.02
CA GLY A 113 11.66 11.88 -1.21
C GLY A 113 12.31 10.77 -2.04
N ILE A 114 11.52 9.94 -2.73
CA ILE A 114 12.01 8.83 -3.55
C ILE A 114 12.15 9.29 -5.00
N THR A 115 13.39 9.34 -5.50
CA THR A 115 13.68 9.69 -6.89
C THR A 115 13.58 8.48 -7.81
N VAL A 116 12.58 8.48 -8.70
CA VAL A 116 12.44 7.46 -9.75
C VAL A 116 13.19 7.88 -11.00
N ARG A 117 14.09 7.03 -11.50
CA ARG A 117 14.73 7.19 -12.81
C ARG A 117 14.11 6.21 -13.79
N LYS A 118 13.73 6.72 -14.96
CA LYS A 118 13.10 5.96 -16.05
C LYS A 118 14.17 5.30 -16.92
#